data_AF-A0A9Q2W7L3-F1
#
_entry.id   AF-A0A9Q2W7L3-F1
#
_cell.length_a   1.000
_cell.length_b   1.000
_cell.length_c   1.000
_cell.angle_alpha   90.00
_cell.angle_beta   90.00
_cell.angle_gamma   90.00
#
_symmetry.space_group_name_H-M   'P 1'
#
loop_
_entity.id
_entity.type
_entity.pdbx_description
1 polymer ?
#
loop_
_entity_poly.entity_id
_entity_poly.type
_entity_poly.pdbx_seq_one_letter_code
_entity_poly.pdbx_strand_id
1 'polypeptide(L)'
;MQHQNWHPADIIAALKKHGTSLAALSRKAGLSSSTLANALTRPWPKGELLIAQAPDIPPDVIWPERYFDEKGERVFRQMRNTKKRNLSST
;
A
#
# COMPACT_ATOMS: atom_id res chain seq x y z
N MET A 1 3.17 -12.11 20.42
CA MET A 1 3.75 -12.48 19.12
C MET A 1 3.93 -11.21 18.33
N GLN A 2 5.15 -10.86 17.93
CA GLN A 2 5.43 -9.65 17.17
C GLN A 2 4.81 -9.81 15.78
N HIS A 3 3.74 -9.08 15.50
CA HIS A 3 3.16 -9.01 14.16
C HIS A 3 4.07 -8.14 13.31
N GLN A 4 5.08 -8.72 12.67
CA GLN A 4 6.01 -7.97 11.83
C GLN A 4 5.39 -7.69 10.46
N ASN A 5 5.68 -6.51 9.91
CA ASN A 5 5.31 -6.17 8.54
C ASN A 5 5.95 -7.16 7.55
N TRP A 6 5.24 -7.45 6.47
CA TRP A 6 5.78 -8.27 5.40
C TRP A 6 7.05 -7.65 4.84
N HIS A 7 8.02 -8.50 4.49
CA HIS A 7 9.20 -8.02 3.80
C HIS A 7 8.80 -7.48 2.41
N PRO A 8 9.40 -6.38 1.93
CA PRO A 8 9.10 -5.84 0.59
C PRO A 8 9.20 -6.88 -0.52
N ALA A 9 10.12 -7.85 -0.40
CA ALA A 9 10.27 -8.94 -1.35
C ALA A 9 9.05 -9.91 -1.35
N ASP A 10 8.46 -10.19 -0.18
CA ASP A 10 7.27 -11.06 -0.07
C ASP A 10 6.05 -10.40 -0.70
N ILE A 11 5.92 -9.07 -0.52
CA ILE A 11 4.87 -8.29 -1.18
C ILE A 11 5.03 -8.36 -2.70
N ILE A 12 6.25 -8.14 -3.21
CA ILE A 12 6.53 -8.25 -4.65
C ILE A 12 6.27 -9.66 -5.17
N ALA A 13 6.64 -10.68 -4.39
CA ALA A 13 6.40 -12.08 -4.74
C ALA A 13 4.90 -12.41 -4.78
N ALA A 14 4.11 -11.93 -3.82
CA ALA A 14 2.66 -12.09 -3.79
C ALA A 14 2.00 -11.41 -5.00
N LEU A 15 2.40 -10.18 -5.33
CA LEU A 15 1.94 -9.49 -6.53
C LEU A 15 2.26 -10.30 -7.79
N LYS A 16 3.47 -10.83 -7.89
CA LYS A 16 3.93 -11.61 -9.04
C LYS A 16 3.20 -12.95 -9.15
N LYS A 17 2.90 -13.61 -8.03
CA LYS A 17 2.05 -14.82 -7.99
C LYS A 17 0.64 -14.56 -8.49
N HIS A 18 0.10 -13.36 -8.24
CA HIS A 18 -1.17 -12.89 -8.80
C HIS A 18 -1.07 -12.35 -10.23
N GLY A 19 0.10 -12.42 -10.88
CA GLY A 19 0.29 -11.92 -12.25
C GLY A 19 0.33 -10.39 -12.37
N THR A 20 0.55 -9.67 -11.26
CA THR A 20 0.63 -8.21 -11.24
C THR A 20 2.01 -7.73 -10.79
N SER A 21 2.26 -6.42 -10.90
CA SER A 21 3.48 -5.79 -10.40
C SER A 21 3.19 -4.39 -9.88
N LEU A 22 4.07 -3.85 -9.04
CA LEU A 22 3.96 -2.47 -8.54
C LEU A 22 3.87 -1.45 -9.69
N ALA A 23 4.63 -1.64 -10.76
CA ALA A 23 4.55 -0.77 -11.93
C ALA A 23 3.19 -0.86 -12.62
N ALA A 24 2.63 -2.07 -12.77
CA ALA A 24 1.30 -2.25 -13.34
C ALA A 24 0.20 -1.60 -12.48
N LEU A 25 0.28 -1.76 -11.15
CA LEU A 25 -0.65 -1.12 -10.22
C LEU A 25 -0.53 0.40 -10.23
N SER A 26 0.69 0.92 -10.31
CA SER A 26 0.93 2.36 -10.40
C SER A 26 0.29 2.96 -11.66
N ARG A 27 0.48 2.29 -12.82
CA ARG A 27 -0.15 2.70 -14.08
C ARG A 27 -1.68 2.65 -13.99
N LYS A 28 -2.24 1.57 -13.42
CA LYS A 28 -3.69 1.43 -13.21
C LYS A 28 -4.26 2.54 -12.32
N ALA A 29 -3.49 3.00 -11.34
CA ALA A 29 -3.86 4.08 -10.44
C ALA A 29 -3.56 5.49 -10.97
N GLY A 30 -2.95 5.63 -12.16
CA GLY A 30 -2.54 6.93 -12.72
C GLY A 30 -1.41 7.60 -11.94
N LEU A 31 -0.59 6.82 -11.23
CA LEU A 31 0.53 7.28 -10.41
C LEU A 31 1.87 6.98 -11.08
N SER A 32 2.91 7.74 -10.73
CA SER A 32 4.28 7.42 -11.15
C SER A 32 4.74 6.11 -10.50
N SER A 33 5.42 5.26 -11.26
CA SER A 33 5.93 3.95 -10.83
C SER A 33 6.74 4.01 -9.52
N SER A 34 7.42 5.13 -9.27
CA SER A 34 8.20 5.36 -8.04
C SER A 34 7.33 5.74 -6.84
N THR A 35 6.15 6.32 -7.06
CA THR A 35 5.23 6.72 -5.99
C THR A 35 4.70 5.50 -5.24
N LEU A 36 4.33 4.43 -5.96
CA LEU A 36 3.82 3.23 -5.31
C LEU A 36 4.92 2.43 -4.59
N ALA A 37 6.15 2.45 -5.11
CA ALA A 37 7.29 1.84 -4.43
C ALA A 37 7.57 2.47 -3.04
N ASN A 38 7.33 3.78 -2.89
CA ASN A 38 7.47 4.47 -1.61
C ASN A 38 6.48 3.97 -0.54
N ALA A 39 5.36 3.32 -0.93
CA ALA A 39 4.40 2.74 0.02
C ALA A 39 4.99 1.59 0.85
N LEU A 40 5.98 0.89 0.29
CA LEU A 40 6.64 -0.24 0.96
C LEU A 40 7.46 0.23 2.18
N THR A 41 8.15 1.37 2.04
CA THR A 41 9.05 1.89 3.07
C THR A 41 8.37 2.90 3.98
N ARG A 42 7.44 3.71 3.47
CA ARG A 42 6.75 4.76 4.24
C ARG A 42 5.26 4.46 4.42
N PRO A 43 4.68 4.80 5.59
CA PRO A 43 3.25 4.64 5.84
C PRO A 43 2.44 5.48 4.87
N TRP A 44 1.78 4.81 3.93
CA TRP A 44 0.94 5.45 2.93
C TRP A 44 -0.35 4.65 2.71
N PRO A 45 -1.41 4.93 3.49
CA PRO A 45 -2.63 4.13 3.50
C PRO A 45 -3.26 3.93 2.11
N LYS A 46 -3.17 4.94 1.23
CA LYS A 46 -3.68 4.85 -0.15
C LYS A 46 -2.88 3.90 -1.03
N GLY A 47 -1.54 3.94 -0.94
CA GLY A 47 -0.68 3.04 -1.69
C GLY A 47 -0.75 1.61 -1.16
N GLU A 48 -0.78 1.47 0.16
CA GLU A 48 -0.96 0.18 0.84
C GLU A 48 -2.27 -0.49 0.40
N LEU A 49 -3.40 0.24 0.40
CA LEU A 49 -4.68 -0.27 -0.10
C LEU A 49 -4.61 -0.71 -1.57
N LEU A 50 -3.97 0.07 -2.45
CA LEU A 50 -3.82 -0.28 -3.86
C LEU A 50 -2.99 -1.56 -4.06
N ILE A 51 -1.96 -1.76 -3.25
CA ILE A 51 -1.12 -2.95 -3.26
C ILE A 51 -1.92 -4.15 -2.75
N ALA A 52 -2.65 -3.97 -1.65
CA ALA A 52 -3.39 -5.03 -0.97
C ALA A 52 -4.63 -5.49 -1.77
N GLN A 53 -5.26 -4.59 -2.53
CA GLN A 53 -6.34 -4.91 -3.47
C GLN A 53 -5.94 -5.87 -4.59
N ALA A 54 -4.66 -5.96 -4.94
CA ALA A 54 -4.20 -6.81 -6.05
C ALA A 54 -4.23 -8.32 -5.71
N PRO A 55 -3.70 -8.77 -4.56
CA PRO A 55 -3.87 -10.14 -4.10
C PRO A 55 -5.17 -10.38 -3.31
N ASP A 56 -6.07 -9.38 -3.20
CA ASP A 56 -7.28 -9.42 -2.35
C ASP A 56 -6.97 -9.69 -0.87
N ILE A 57 -5.82 -9.19 -0.41
CA ILE A 57 -5.38 -9.30 0.99
C ILE A 57 -5.64 -7.94 1.63
N PRO A 58 -6.16 -7.86 2.85
CA PRO A 58 -6.37 -6.57 3.48
C PRO A 58 -5.03 -5.99 3.98
N PRO A 59 -4.82 -4.66 3.94
CA PRO A 59 -3.52 -4.04 4.20
C PRO A 59 -3.04 -4.22 5.65
N ASP A 60 -3.96 -4.48 6.58
CA ASP A 60 -3.69 -4.81 7.98
C ASP A 60 -3.00 -6.17 8.15
N VAL A 61 -3.14 -7.10 7.19
CA VAL A 61 -2.40 -8.38 7.19
C VAL A 61 -0.97 -8.20 6.67
N ILE A 62 -0.78 -7.30 5.71
CA ILE A 62 0.55 -7.02 5.12
C ILE A 62 1.38 -6.14 6.06
N TRP A 63 0.74 -5.15 6.68
CA TRP A 63 1.37 -4.20 7.61
C TRP A 63 0.66 -4.16 8.96
N PRO A 64 0.68 -5.26 9.73
CA PRO A 64 -0.04 -5.32 10.99
C PRO A 64 0.47 -4.29 12.02
N GLU A 65 1.77 -3.97 12.07
CA GLU A 65 2.28 -2.89 12.94
C GLU A 65 1.74 -1.51 12.57
N ARG A 66 1.25 -1.35 11.33
CA ARG A 66 0.70 -0.07 10.88
C ARG A 66 -0.77 0.10 11.22
N TYR A 67 -1.52 -1.00 11.30
CA TYR A 67 -2.98 -1.00 11.47
C TYR A 67 -3.45 -1.53 12.81
N PHE A 68 -2.61 -2.21 13.59
CA PHE A 68 -2.92 -2.70 14.93
C PHE A 68 -2.02 -2.03 15.97
N ASP A 69 -2.63 -1.64 17.10
CA ASP A 69 -1.91 -1.19 18.29
C ASP A 69 -1.37 -2.40 19.09
N GLU A 70 -0.52 -2.18 20.09
CA GLU A 70 0.02 -3.24 20.97
C GLU A 70 -1.09 -4.05 21.67
N LYS A 71 -2.29 -3.48 21.77
CA LYS A 71 -3.50 -4.09 22.34
C LYS A 71 -4.33 -4.89 21.35
N GLY A 72 -3.96 -4.93 20.07
CA GLY A 72 -4.72 -5.60 19.00
C GLY A 72 -5.91 -4.80 18.46
N GLU A 73 -6.05 -3.53 18.85
CA GLU A 73 -7.11 -2.65 18.37
C GLU A 73 -6.74 -2.06 16.99
N ARG A 74 -7.72 -1.96 16.09
CA ARG A 74 -7.52 -1.38 14.76
C ARG A 74 -7.33 0.13 14.85
N VAL A 75 -6.13 0.61 14.55
CA VAL A 75 -5.81 2.02 14.48
C VAL A 75 -6.32 2.58 13.16
N PHE A 76 -7.37 3.41 13.22
CA PHE A 76 -7.91 4.07 12.04
C PHE A 76 -6.96 5.16 11.54
N ARG A 77 -6.15 4.84 10.52
CA ARG A 77 -5.38 5.87 9.81
C ARG A 77 -6.26 6.59 8.81
N GLN A 78 -6.59 7.84 9.11
CA GLN A 78 -7.26 8.70 8.14
C GLN A 78 -6.42 8.80 6.86
N MET A 79 -7.03 8.37 5.76
CA MET A 79 -6.51 8.61 4.42
C MET A 79 -6.52 10.12 4.21
N ARG A 80 -5.35 10.76 4.30
CA ARG A 80 -5.23 12.19 4.01
C ARG A 80 -5.81 12.45 2.62
N ASN A 81 -6.92 13.17 2.58
CA ASN A 81 -7.61 13.48 1.34
C ASN A 81 -6.70 14.42 0.53
N THR A 82 -5.90 13.86 -0.38
CA THR A 82 -5.04 14.68 -1.25
C THR A 82 -5.98 15.41 -2.20
N LYS A 83 -6.26 16.70 -1.92
CA LYS A 83 -6.89 17.61 -2.88
C LYS A 83 -6.28 17.35 -4.25
N LYS A 84 -7.11 17.03 -5.26
CA LYS A 84 -6.68 16.98 -6.66
C LYS A 84 -5.88 18.26 -6.91
N ARG A 85 -4.57 18.16 -7.09
CA ARG A 85 -3.81 19.25 -7.70
C ARG A 85 -4.35 19.31 -9.12
N ASN A 86 -5.10 20.36 -9.42
CA ASN A 86 -5.45 20.71 -10.78
C ASN A 86 -4.12 20.79 -11.53
N LEU A 87 -3.82 19.81 -12.40
CA LEU A 87 -2.78 19.98 -13.39
C LEU A 87 -3.31 21.03 -14.36
N SER A 88 -2.92 22.28 -14.13
CA SER A 88 -3.00 23.32 -15.14
C SER A 88 -2.13 22.91 -16.32
N SER A 89 -2.77 22.81 -17.47
CA SER A 89 -2.19 22.78 -18.80
C SER A 89 -1.11 23.86 -18.95
N THR A 90 0.04 23.48 -19.52
CA THR A 90 0.84 24.30 -20.43
C THR A 90 1.53 23.37 -21.41
#